data_AF-A0A0X3XZD2-F1
#
_entry.id   AF-A0A0X3XZD2-F1
#
_cell.length_a   1.000
_cell.length_b   1.000
_cell.length_c   1.000
_cell.angle_alpha   90.00
_cell.angle_beta   90.00
_cell.angle_gamma   90.00
#
_symmetry.space_group_name_H-M   'P 1'
#
loop_
_entity.id
_entity.type
_entity.pdbx_description
1 polymer ?
#
loop_
_entity_poly.entity_id
_entity_poly.type
_entity_poly.pdbx_seq_one_letter_code
_entity_poly.pdbx_strand_id
1 'polypeptide(L)'
;MSESNVTENKEARGFRKTREGLVVSDKMDKTVVVAVEDRVKHALYGKVIRRTNKLKAHDEQNAAGVGDRVLLMETRPLSATKRWRVVEILEKAK
;
A
#
# COMPACT_ATOMS: atom_id res chain seq x y z
N MET A 1 -0.60 -41.39 21.25
CA MET A 1 -1.37 -40.74 20.17
C MET A 1 -0.73 -39.40 19.90
N SER A 2 -0.05 -39.32 18.77
CA SER A 2 0.80 -38.23 18.32
C SER A 2 -0.01 -37.20 17.55
N GLU A 3 0.06 -35.93 17.94
CA GLU A 3 -0.20 -34.83 17.03
C GLU A 3 1.09 -34.01 16.89
N SER A 4 1.74 -34.29 15.77
CA SER A 4 2.96 -33.67 15.28
C SER A 4 2.76 -32.19 14.97
N ASN A 5 3.66 -31.37 15.50
CA ASN A 5 3.87 -29.97 15.16
C ASN A 5 3.85 -29.73 13.65
N VAL A 6 2.90 -28.92 13.17
CA VAL A 6 2.97 -28.31 11.84
C VAL A 6 4.00 -27.19 11.92
N THR A 7 5.26 -27.52 11.71
CA THR A 7 6.28 -26.51 11.43
C THR A 7 6.04 -26.03 10.01
N GLU A 8 5.28 -24.95 9.88
CA GLU A 8 4.96 -24.29 8.62
C GLU A 8 6.26 -23.92 7.88
N ASN A 9 6.45 -24.52 6.70
CA ASN A 9 7.47 -24.10 5.75
C ASN A 9 7.16 -22.67 5.28
N LYS A 10 7.70 -21.69 6.00
CA LYS A 10 7.67 -20.29 5.60
C LYS A 10 8.75 -20.09 4.53
N GLU A 11 8.47 -20.52 3.30
CA GLU A 11 9.29 -20.12 2.15
C GLU A 11 9.43 -18.60 2.19
N ALA A 12 10.68 -18.12 2.31
CA ALA A 12 10.98 -16.70 2.37
C ALA A 12 10.65 -16.06 1.02
N ARG A 13 9.39 -15.61 0.87
CA ARG A 13 8.96 -14.83 -0.30
C ARG A 13 9.92 -13.64 -0.46
N GLY A 14 10.32 -13.39 -1.71
CA GLY A 14 11.15 -12.23 -2.04
C GLY A 14 10.56 -10.92 -1.52
N PHE A 15 11.46 -10.02 -1.11
CA PHE A 15 11.08 -8.71 -0.56
C PHE A 15 10.29 -7.89 -1.60
N ARG A 16 9.13 -7.37 -1.20
CA ARG A 16 8.32 -6.45 -2.00
C ARG A 16 8.36 -5.06 -1.38
N LYS A 17 8.35 -4.03 -2.22
CA LYS A 17 8.36 -2.65 -1.74
C LYS A 17 7.06 -2.35 -1.00
N THR A 18 7.21 -1.62 0.09
CA THR A 18 6.12 -1.15 0.93
C THR A 18 6.14 0.37 0.95
N ARG A 19 4.97 1.02 0.94
CA ARG A 19 4.82 2.47 0.96
C ARG A 19 3.68 2.86 1.90
N GLU A 20 3.81 4.00 2.55
CA GLU A 20 2.73 4.58 3.36
C GLU A 20 2.13 5.77 2.61
N GLY A 21 0.83 5.99 2.80
CA GLY A 21 0.15 7.13 2.21
C GLY A 21 -1.23 7.37 2.80
N LEU A 22 -1.86 8.45 2.33
CA LEU A 22 -3.19 8.86 2.75
C LEU A 22 -4.22 8.52 1.66
N VAL A 23 -5.38 8.01 2.07
CA VAL A 23 -6.48 7.72 1.15
C VAL A 23 -7.15 9.01 0.71
N VAL A 24 -7.18 9.25 -0.60
CA VAL A 24 -7.79 10.44 -1.21
C VAL A 24 -9.20 10.15 -1.74
N SER A 25 -9.46 8.92 -2.18
CA SER A 25 -10.76 8.55 -2.75
C SER A 25 -11.05 7.06 -2.56
N ASP A 26 -12.27 6.79 -2.09
CA ASP A 26 -12.87 5.45 -1.94
C ASP A 26 -14.15 5.31 -2.79
N LYS A 27 -14.19 5.98 -3.96
CA LYS A 27 -15.40 5.96 -4.81
C LYS A 27 -15.54 4.69 -5.68
N MET A 28 -14.55 3.80 -5.68
CA MET A 28 -14.51 2.64 -6.57
C MET A 28 -14.64 1.36 -5.75
N ASP A 29 -15.34 0.36 -6.27
CA ASP A 29 -15.45 -0.92 -5.58
C ASP A 29 -14.08 -1.61 -5.45
N LYS A 30 -13.80 -2.11 -4.25
CA LYS A 30 -12.59 -2.88 -3.90
C LYS A 30 -11.28 -2.18 -4.26
N THR A 31 -11.31 -0.84 -4.31
CA THR A 31 -10.22 -0.03 -4.84
C THR A 31 -10.15 1.34 -4.19
N VAL A 32 -9.06 1.60 -3.48
CA VAL A 32 -8.78 2.91 -2.90
C VAL A 32 -7.68 3.64 -3.67
N VAL A 33 -7.81 4.96 -3.80
CA VAL A 33 -6.76 5.83 -4.36
C VAL A 33 -5.98 6.44 -3.21
N VAL A 34 -4.69 6.13 -3.14
CA VAL A 34 -3.79 6.58 -2.08
C VAL A 34 -2.78 7.56 -2.64
N ALA A 35 -2.59 8.69 -1.97
CA ALA A 35 -1.50 9.62 -2.25
C ALA A 35 -0.29 9.24 -1.41
N VAL A 36 0.81 8.91 -2.08
CA VAL A 36 2.13 8.70 -1.45
C VAL A 36 3.00 9.90 -1.72
N GLU A 37 3.66 10.39 -0.68
CA GLU A 37 4.59 11.49 -0.77
C GLU A 37 6.04 11.00 -0.75
N ASP A 38 6.81 11.39 -1.75
CA ASP A 38 8.25 11.16 -1.82
C ASP A 38 9.00 12.51 -1.74
N ARG A 39 10.11 12.56 -1.01
CA ARG A 39 11.03 13.72 -0.99
C ARG A 39 12.18 13.45 -1.94
N VAL A 40 12.27 14.22 -3.02
CA VAL A 40 13.28 14.03 -4.08
C VAL A 40 14.10 15.31 -4.22
N LYS A 41 15.42 15.19 -4.38
CA LYS A 41 16.29 16.33 -4.68
C LYS A 41 16.14 16.73 -6.15
N HIS A 42 16.01 18.03 -6.42
CA HIS A 42 16.05 18.55 -7.78
C HIS A 42 17.42 18.23 -8.40
N ALA A 43 17.42 17.67 -9.61
CA ALA A 43 18.63 17.15 -10.25
C ALA A 43 19.74 18.22 -10.39
N LEU A 44 19.38 19.44 -10.78
CA LEU A 44 20.35 20.53 -11.00
C LEU A 44 20.67 21.34 -9.74
N TYR A 45 19.67 21.59 -8.90
CA TYR A 45 19.76 22.60 -7.83
C TYR A 45 19.91 21.99 -6.43
N GLY A 46 19.76 20.67 -6.30
CA GLY A 46 19.84 19.97 -5.01
C GLY A 46 18.71 20.29 -4.01
N LYS A 47 17.83 21.26 -4.31
CA LYS A 47 16.66 21.61 -3.48
C LYS A 47 15.77 20.39 -3.28
N VAL A 48 15.44 20.06 -2.03
CA VAL A 48 14.51 18.97 -1.70
C VAL A 48 13.09 19.42 -2.02
N ILE A 49 12.41 18.69 -2.91
CA ILE A 49 11.05 18.94 -3.36
C ILE A 49 10.16 17.76 -2.94
N ARG A 50 8.92 18.04 -2.53
CA ARG A 50 7.90 17.01 -2.28
C ARG A 50 7.21 16.64 -3.60
N ARG A 51 7.17 15.35 -3.92
CA ARG A 51 6.46 14.79 -5.07
C ARG A 51 5.37 13.86 -4.57
N THR A 52 4.13 14.13 -4.97
CA THR A 52 2.98 13.32 -4.59
C THR A 52 2.57 12.45 -5.77
N ASN A 53 2.53 11.13 -5.56
CA ASN A 53 2.09 10.15 -6.56
C ASN A 53 0.80 9.48 -6.10
N LYS A 54 -0.18 9.37 -6.99
CA LYS A 54 -1.45 8.67 -6.71
C LYS A 54 -1.35 7.21 -7.16
N LEU A 55 -1.59 6.29 -6.23
CA LEU A 55 -1.55 4.85 -6.45
C LEU A 55 -2.94 4.26 -6.26
N LYS A 56 -3.31 3.30 -7.11
CA LYS A 56 -4.54 2.51 -6.92
C LYS A 56 -4.19 1.23 -6.18
N ALA A 57 -4.76 1.09 -5.00
CA ALA A 57 -4.59 -0.08 -4.14
C ALA A 57 -5.85 -0.94 -4.15
N HIS A 58 -5.68 -2.25 -4.05
CA HIS A 58 -6.76 -3.20 -3.83
C HIS A 58 -7.01 -3.37 -2.34
N ASP A 59 -8.27 -3.22 -1.98
CA ASP A 59 -8.84 -3.58 -0.69
C ASP A 59 -10.02 -4.51 -1.01
N GLU A 60 -10.15 -5.66 -0.34
CA GLU A 60 -11.26 -6.60 -0.58
C GLU A 60 -12.48 -6.26 0.27
N GLN A 61 -12.27 -5.66 1.45
CA GLN A 61 -13.31 -5.43 2.45
C GLN A 61 -13.84 -3.99 2.43
N ASN A 62 -13.29 -3.12 1.57
CA ASN A 62 -13.58 -1.68 1.55
C ASN A 62 -13.50 -1.06 2.94
N ALA A 63 -12.45 -1.44 3.69
CA ALA A 63 -12.29 -1.07 5.09
C ALA A 63 -11.59 0.29 5.27
N ALA A 64 -10.83 0.72 4.25
CA ALA A 64 -10.09 1.98 4.27
C ALA A 64 -10.94 3.14 3.73
N GLY A 65 -11.25 4.10 4.59
CA GLY A 65 -12.00 5.32 4.26
C GLY A 65 -11.11 6.47 3.79
N VAL A 66 -11.74 7.54 3.31
CA VAL A 66 -11.03 8.77 2.91
C VAL A 66 -10.40 9.44 4.14
N GLY A 67 -9.12 9.81 4.02
CA GLY A 67 -8.35 10.42 5.10
C GLY A 67 -7.55 9.43 5.95
N ASP A 68 -7.76 8.12 5.78
CA ASP A 68 -7.01 7.10 6.52
C ASP A 68 -5.55 7.03 6.08
N ARG A 69 -4.66 6.73 7.02
CA ARG A 69 -3.24 6.42 6.76
C ARG A 69 -3.08 4.92 6.60
N VAL A 70 -2.64 4.51 5.42
CA VAL A 70 -2.58 3.09 5.03
C VAL A 70 -1.18 2.66 4.62
N LEU A 71 -0.84 1.42 4.98
CA LEU A 71 0.35 0.72 4.53
C LEU A 71 0.03 -0.09 3.27
N LEU A 72 0.79 0.15 2.21
CA LEU A 72 0.64 -0.46 0.90
C LEU A 72 1.81 -1.37 0.58
N MET A 73 1.53 -2.50 -0.07
CA MET A 73 2.55 -3.41 -0.59
C MET A 73 2.37 -3.64 -2.08
N GLU A 74 3.48 -3.69 -2.82
CA GLU A 74 3.46 -4.07 -4.24
C GLU A 74 2.91 -5.48 -4.43
N THR A 75 2.14 -5.67 -5.50
CA THR A 75 1.61 -6.97 -5.88
C THR A 75 1.65 -7.13 -7.39
N ARG A 76 1.37 -8.34 -7.86
CA ARG A 76 1.17 -8.60 -9.29
C ARG A 76 0.06 -7.66 -9.82
N PRO A 77 0.06 -7.32 -11.12
CA PRO A 77 -1.05 -6.59 -11.72
C PRO A 77 -2.40 -7.26 -11.40
N LEU A 78 -3.32 -6.51 -10.78
CA LEU A 78 -4.69 -6.95 -10.52
C LEU A 78 -5.68 -6.41 -11.55
N SER A 79 -5.32 -5.30 -12.19
CA SER A 79 -6.08 -4.63 -13.26
C SER A 79 -5.09 -3.83 -14.12
N ALA A 80 -5.55 -3.04 -15.08
CA ALA A 80 -4.70 -2.20 -15.92
C ALA A 80 -3.79 -1.28 -15.09
N THR A 81 -4.33 -0.64 -14.04
CA THR A 81 -3.62 0.37 -13.22
C THR A 81 -3.41 -0.04 -11.75
N LYS A 82 -4.06 -1.09 -11.26
CA LYS A 82 -3.93 -1.57 -9.87
C LYS A 82 -2.67 -2.44 -9.72
N ARG A 83 -1.71 -1.98 -8.91
CA ARG A 83 -0.41 -2.65 -8.64
C ARG A 83 -0.08 -2.78 -7.15
N TRP A 84 -0.95 -2.24 -6.30
CA TRP A 84 -0.74 -2.19 -4.85
C TRP A 84 -1.90 -2.88 -4.15
N ARG A 85 -1.66 -3.43 -2.97
CA ARG A 85 -2.69 -3.91 -2.04
C ARG A 85 -2.55 -3.20 -0.70
N VAL A 86 -3.67 -2.98 -0.03
CA VAL A 86 -3.67 -2.52 1.37
C VAL A 86 -3.23 -3.69 2.25
N VAL A 87 -2.27 -3.44 3.14
CA VAL A 87 -1.78 -4.42 4.12
C VAL A 87 -2.39 -4.13 5.48
N GLU A 88 -2.32 -2.86 5.89
CA GLU A 88 -2.70 -2.43 7.22
C GLU A 88 -3.21 -0.98 7.17
N ILE A 89 -4.21 -0.68 7.99
CA ILE A 89 -4.67 0.68 8.24
C ILE A 89 -3.99 1.12 9.54
N LEU A 90 -3.04 2.05 9.44
CA LEU A 90 -2.22 2.49 10.57
C LEU A 90 -3.02 3.45 11.47
N GLU A 91 -3.70 4.40 10.85
CA GLU A 91 -4.50 5.41 11.54
C GLU A 91 -5.79 5.62 10.76
N LYS A 92 -6.94 5.51 11.44
CA LYS A 92 -8.23 5.91 10.89
C LYS A 92 -8.45 7.40 11.10
N ALA A 93 -9.00 8.06 10.09
CA ALA A 93 -9.45 9.44 10.22
C ALA A 93 -10.51 9.54 11.34
N LYS A 94 -10.39 10.58 12.16
CA LYS A 94 -11.33 10.89 13.26
C LYS A 94 -12.52 11.71 12.76
#